data_AF-A0A930QBE2-F1
#
_entry.id   AF-A0A930QBE2-F1
#
_cell.length_a   1.000
_cell.length_b   1.000
_cell.length_c   1.000
_cell.angle_alpha   90.00
_cell.angle_beta   90.00
_cell.angle_gamma   90.00
#
_symmetry.space_group_name_H-M   'P 1'
#
loop_
_entity.id
_entity.type
_entity.pdbx_description
1 polymer ?
#
loop_
_entity_poly.entity_id
_entity_poly.type
_entity_poly.pdbx_seq_one_letter_code
_entity_poly.pdbx_strand_id
1 'polypeptide(L)' 'HHWLILHGRQVCKARKPLCDTCALAAVCPSSTA' A
#
# COMPACT_ATOMS: atom_id res chain seq x y z
N HIS A 1 9.68 10.24 -11.08
CA HIS A 1 8.63 10.34 -10.05
C HIS A 1 7.75 9.07 -10.09
N HIS A 2 8.33 7.89 -9.79
CA HIS A 2 7.67 6.57 -9.95
C HIS A 2 7.25 5.96 -8.61
N TRP A 3 6.94 6.80 -7.62
CA TRP A 3 6.72 6.35 -6.25
C TRP A 3 5.53 5.40 -6.11
N LEU A 4 4.44 5.58 -6.88
CA LEU A 4 3.30 4.67 -6.85
C LEU A 4 3.64 3.27 -7.39
N ILE A 5 4.49 3.18 -8.42
CA ILE A 5 4.95 1.90 -8.98
C ILE A 5 5.81 1.16 -7.95
N LEU A 6 6.74 1.86 -7.31
CA LEU A 6 7.57 1.29 -6.23
C LEU A 6 6.72 0.91 -5.02
N HIS A 7 5.79 1.77 -4.62
CA HIS A 7 4.85 1.53 -3.52
C HIS A 7 4.02 0.27 -3.75
N GLY A 8 3.44 0.07 -4.94
CA GLY A 8 2.69 -1.15 -5.27
C GLY A 8 3.56 -2.42 -5.19
N ARG A 9 4.81 -2.35 -5.60
CA ARG A 9 5.72 -3.50 -5.57
C ARG A 9 6.21 -3.85 -4.16
N GLN A 10 6.44 -2.85 -3.33
CA GLN A 10 7.06 -3.03 -2.02
C GLN A 10 6.03 -3.12 -0.87
N VAL A 11 4.95 -2.35 -0.93
CA VAL A 11 3.96 -2.18 0.13
C VAL A 11 2.59 -2.70 -0.28
N CYS A 12 1.97 -2.16 -1.33
CA CYS A 12 0.61 -2.51 -1.77
C CYS A 12 0.59 -3.72 -2.71
N LYS A 13 1.10 -4.87 -2.23
CA LYS A 13 1.20 -6.12 -3.00
C LYS A 13 -0.18 -6.70 -3.31
N ALA A 14 -0.39 -7.19 -4.53
CA ALA A 14 -1.69 -7.65 -5.03
C ALA A 14 -2.41 -8.71 -4.19
N ARG A 15 -1.70 -9.66 -3.57
CA ARG A 15 -2.34 -10.74 -2.77
C ARG A 15 -2.37 -10.49 -1.26
N LYS A 16 -1.35 -9.82 -0.72
CA LYS A 16 -1.18 -9.56 0.72
C LYS A 16 -0.46 -8.22 0.89
N PRO A 17 -1.19 -7.09 0.83
CA PRO A 17 -0.60 -5.77 1.03
C PRO A 17 -0.15 -5.59 2.47
N LEU A 18 0.93 -4.81 2.68
CA LEU A 18 1.49 -4.48 3.99
C LEU A 18 0.81 -3.23 4.55
N CYS A 19 -0.51 -3.29 4.76
CA CYS A 19 -1.34 -2.16 5.18
C CYS A 19 -0.86 -1.51 6.48
N ASP A 20 -0.39 -2.27 7.46
CA ASP A 20 0.10 -1.75 8.76
C ASP A 20 1.26 -0.76 8.63
N THR A 21 2.03 -0.87 7.56
CA THR A 21 3.20 -0.02 7.26
C THR A 21 2.95 0.95 6.11
N CYS A 22 1.73 0.96 5.56
CA CYS A 22 1.37 1.76 4.42
C CYS A 22 1.05 3.20 4.85
N ALA A 23 1.84 4.17 4.37
CA ALA A 23 1.59 5.59 4.65
C ALA A 23 0.21 6.10 4.17
N LEU A 24 -0.41 5.39 3.23
CA LEU A 24 -1.74 5.69 2.69
C LEU A 24 -2.86 4.97 3.45
N ALA A 25 -2.56 4.12 4.45
CA ALA A 25 -3.56 3.28 5.12
C ALA A 25 -4.72 4.09 5.72
N ALA A 26 -4.42 5.24 6.34
CA ALA A 26 -5.42 6.10 6.98
C ALA A 26 -6.46 6.69 6.01
N VAL A 27 -6.14 6.75 4.71
CA VAL A 27 -7.03 7.31 3.68
C VAL A 27 -7.41 6.26 2.61
N CYS A 28 -6.90 5.04 2.71
CA CYS A 28 -7.10 4.00 1.72
C CYS A 28 -8.40 3.23 2.02
N PRO A 29 -9.42 3.27 1.12
CA PRO A 29 -10.71 2.63 1.35
C PRO A 29 -10.62 1.10 1.37
N SER A 30 -9.53 0.53 0.85
CA SER A 30 -9.29 -0.92 0.80
C SER A 30 -8.23 -1.37 1.81
N SER A 31 -7.81 -0.51 2.74
CA SER A 31 -6.87 -0.90 3.79
C SER A 31 -7.55 -1.90 4.74
N THR A 32 -6.93 -3.06 4.93
CA THR A 32 -7.43 -4.11 5.83
C THR A 32 -6.89 -3.95 7.26
N ALA A 33 -6.82 -2.72 7.77
CA ALA A 33 -6.41 -2.45 9.15
C ALA A 33 -7.40 -3.05 10.16
#